data_AF-A0A315X051-F1
#
_entry.id   AF-A0A315X051-F1
#
_cell.length_a   1.000
_cell.length_b   1.000
_cell.length_c   1.000
_cell.angle_alpha   90.00
_cell.angle_beta   90.00
_cell.angle_gamma   90.00
#
_symmetry.space_group_name_H-M   'P 1'
#
loop_
_entity.id
_entity.type
_entity.pdbx_description
1 polymer ?
#
loop_
_entity_poly.entity_id
_entity_poly.type
_entity_poly.pdbx_seq_one_letter_code
_entity_poly.pdbx_strand_id
1 'polypeptide(L)'
;MLWKKITKTFTIFFSLFGWLIAALPPFNIEIPNARAAVPSGVIVAWPSTNDTIPTGWSEVTTLSTYYLEGTTIDPSAVAGGNTTHTHTSPTHTHTGHTHTGTTGNGSSASVATTNAGTAGAANAHAHAVTVGASASNVAQSANLGTASNDPPYTTVIWIKSNGTTDIPVGAWAYFNATAPSGWSSQSAGRYLKGTTNGGNGGATGGTSNAHTHTDSGHTHTESAHTHTGTTNATASKVNTAAGSGYSTGGHTHSVSSSGVTATEQPGVGVLANADGQPPFYILNTIQNDNASASLPLNVIAMWDGTVDTIPAGWKLCDGNNSTPSLNDKFIKGASTDLEISSTGGALTHTHAASTAHSHTVDSHTNTFTVSGDTGSQVVNASKTGRSIIGYDHTHTLSITGGGTTGTGTITADANSVNDNRPPYKEIVYIQYQGVAISISLTTDGSVNFGTLSENTTQDNTASGVNDVEVVSVDSGTAKLSIKSTVFTQGGNTWTLGASNGTNQVKWEFASSTTNWLTFSSAGTDYTLESSVAAPNTRNIYLRLTTPSPSSWYTAFSASVTVTASAP
;
A
#
# COMPACT_ATOMS: atom_id res chain seq x y z
N MET A 1 28.26 29.14 3.05
CA MET A 1 29.28 29.12 1.97
C MET A 1 29.04 30.31 1.06
N LEU A 2 29.96 31.28 1.11
CA LEU A 2 29.99 32.47 0.24
C LEU A 2 30.44 32.05 -1.16
N TRP A 3 29.64 32.28 -2.21
CA TRP A 3 30.16 32.28 -3.59
C TRP A 3 29.98 33.66 -4.23
N LYS A 4 31.11 34.16 -4.72
CA LYS A 4 31.47 35.54 -5.07
C LYS A 4 30.67 36.10 -6.26
N LYS A 5 30.19 37.35 -6.12
CA LYS A 5 29.96 38.26 -7.26
C LYS A 5 31.29 38.49 -7.98
N ILE A 6 31.36 38.13 -9.26
CA ILE A 6 32.43 38.58 -10.17
C ILE A 6 31.90 39.81 -10.88
N THR A 7 32.28 40.98 -10.38
CA THR A 7 32.16 42.26 -11.08
C THR A 7 33.32 42.35 -12.06
N LYS A 8 33.05 42.51 -13.36
CA LYS A 8 34.06 42.96 -14.33
C LYS A 8 33.70 44.34 -14.85
N THR A 9 34.49 45.32 -14.41
CA THR A 9 34.59 46.67 -14.99
C THR A 9 35.85 46.70 -15.87
N PHE A 10 35.78 47.32 -17.04
CA PHE A 10 36.96 47.79 -17.77
C PHE A 10 36.67 49.19 -18.37
N THR A 11 37.66 50.07 -18.30
CA THR A 11 37.68 51.45 -18.82
C THR A 11 39.13 51.78 -19.19
N ILE A 12 39.36 52.58 -20.25
CA ILE A 12 40.41 53.61 -20.50
C ILE A 12 40.47 53.94 -22.01
N PHE A 13 40.95 55.09 -22.51
CA PHE A 13 40.42 56.48 -22.60
C PHE A 13 41.28 57.28 -23.64
N PHE A 14 40.77 58.45 -24.09
CA PHE A 14 41.35 59.65 -24.76
C PHE A 14 40.96 59.90 -26.23
N SER A 15 40.64 61.12 -26.71
CA SER A 15 39.89 62.30 -26.22
C SER A 15 39.71 63.26 -27.41
N LEU A 16 38.52 63.82 -27.64
CA LEU A 16 38.28 65.25 -27.90
C LEU A 16 36.77 65.45 -28.13
N PHE A 17 36.14 66.22 -27.23
CA PHE A 17 34.72 66.61 -27.17
C PHE A 17 33.66 65.54 -26.85
N GLY A 18 32.80 65.84 -25.87
CA GLY A 18 31.53 65.17 -25.62
C GLY A 18 31.51 64.27 -24.38
N TRP A 19 30.64 64.60 -23.41
CA TRP A 19 30.47 63.88 -22.15
C TRP A 19 29.88 62.47 -22.34
N LEU A 20 30.46 61.51 -21.61
CA LEU A 20 30.19 60.06 -21.62
C LEU A 20 29.09 59.71 -20.59
N ILE A 21 28.13 58.85 -20.96
CA ILE A 21 27.34 58.04 -20.02
C ILE A 21 27.65 56.56 -20.30
N ALA A 22 27.87 55.82 -19.22
CA ALA A 22 28.32 54.43 -19.18
C ALA A 22 27.32 53.43 -19.79
N ALA A 23 27.86 52.31 -20.27
CA ALA A 23 27.14 51.14 -20.75
C ALA A 23 26.15 50.60 -19.71
N LEU A 24 24.95 50.24 -20.18
CA LEU A 24 23.92 49.56 -19.40
C LEU A 24 24.28 48.08 -19.20
N PRO A 25 23.92 47.46 -18.05
CA PRO A 25 24.17 46.04 -17.80
C PRO A 25 23.38 45.15 -18.80
N PRO A 26 23.87 43.94 -19.12
CA PRO A 26 23.15 43.01 -19.99
C PRO A 26 21.82 42.59 -19.36
N PHE A 27 20.75 42.62 -20.16
CA PHE A 27 19.44 42.13 -19.77
C PHE A 27 19.42 40.61 -19.78
N ASN A 28 19.00 40.00 -18.68
CA ASN A 28 18.79 38.55 -18.58
C ASN A 28 17.47 38.18 -19.26
N ILE A 29 17.52 37.22 -20.20
CA ILE A 29 16.36 36.51 -20.72
C ILE A 29 16.05 35.38 -19.71
N GLU A 30 14.88 35.43 -19.05
CA GLU A 30 14.35 34.29 -18.29
C GLU A 30 13.44 33.45 -19.19
N ILE A 31 13.68 32.13 -19.24
CA ILE A 31 12.93 31.18 -20.04
C ILE A 31 12.16 30.24 -19.11
N PRO A 32 10.84 30.42 -18.91
CA PRO A 32 10.03 29.40 -18.26
C PRO A 32 9.81 28.24 -19.23
N ASN A 33 10.21 27.04 -18.79
CA ASN A 33 10.13 25.78 -19.53
C ASN A 33 8.78 25.56 -20.19
N ALA A 34 8.83 24.91 -21.33
CA ALA A 34 7.63 24.52 -22.01
C ALA A 34 7.68 23.06 -22.42
N ARG A 35 6.49 22.48 -22.48
CA ARG A 35 6.28 21.05 -22.33
C ARG A 35 5.59 20.46 -23.55
N ALA A 36 6.15 19.37 -24.08
CA ALA A 36 5.47 18.47 -25.00
C ALA A 36 4.31 17.76 -24.28
N ALA A 37 3.25 17.41 -25.03
CA ALA A 37 2.14 16.60 -24.53
C ALA A 37 2.63 15.35 -23.79
N VAL A 38 1.79 14.79 -22.90
CA VAL A 38 2.10 13.51 -22.23
C VAL A 38 2.54 12.47 -23.27
N PRO A 39 3.79 11.94 -23.18
CA PRO A 39 4.33 11.02 -24.19
C PRO A 39 3.50 9.75 -24.36
N SER A 40 3.61 9.13 -25.54
CA SER A 40 3.04 7.80 -25.73
C SER A 40 3.70 6.80 -24.79
N GLY A 41 2.92 5.95 -24.12
CA GLY A 41 3.44 5.01 -23.12
C GLY A 41 3.10 5.36 -21.68
N VAL A 42 2.77 6.62 -21.40
CA VAL A 42 2.33 7.05 -20.07
C VAL A 42 0.91 6.55 -19.80
N ILE A 43 0.70 5.97 -18.63
CA ILE A 43 -0.56 5.42 -18.16
C ILE A 43 -1.05 6.22 -16.95
N VAL A 44 -2.34 6.55 -16.94
CA VAL A 44 -3.05 7.18 -15.80
C VAL A 44 -4.34 6.42 -15.50
N ALA A 45 -4.98 6.74 -14.37
CA ALA A 45 -6.24 6.12 -13.98
C ALA A 45 -7.44 6.89 -14.54
N TRP A 46 -8.44 6.19 -15.06
CA TRP A 46 -9.70 6.74 -15.50
C TRP A 46 -10.84 6.21 -14.62
N PRO A 47 -11.44 7.04 -13.75
CA PRO A 47 -12.44 6.63 -12.77
C PRO A 47 -13.88 6.66 -13.31
N SER A 48 -14.06 6.64 -14.64
CA SER A 48 -15.36 6.80 -15.30
C SER A 48 -15.66 5.60 -16.21
N THR A 49 -16.66 5.72 -17.08
CA THR A 49 -17.09 4.66 -17.98
C THR A 49 -16.10 4.45 -19.13
N ASN A 50 -16.02 3.20 -19.60
CA ASN A 50 -15.11 2.83 -20.69
C ASN A 50 -15.42 3.59 -21.99
N ASP A 51 -16.70 3.83 -22.27
CA ASP A 51 -17.14 4.54 -23.48
C ASP A 51 -16.81 6.04 -23.47
N THR A 52 -16.38 6.58 -22.32
CA THR A 52 -16.00 8.00 -22.18
C THR A 52 -14.50 8.22 -22.17
N ILE A 53 -13.68 7.20 -22.46
CA ILE A 53 -12.23 7.35 -22.57
C ILE A 53 -11.91 8.46 -23.58
N PRO A 54 -11.18 9.52 -23.17
CA PRO A 54 -10.92 10.68 -24.02
C PRO A 54 -10.08 10.34 -25.25
N THR A 55 -10.31 11.07 -26.35
CA THR A 55 -9.45 10.99 -27.54
C THR A 55 -7.98 11.24 -27.19
N GLY A 56 -7.10 10.39 -27.74
CA GLY A 56 -5.67 10.38 -27.38
C GLY A 56 -5.30 9.34 -26.33
N TRP A 57 -6.30 8.67 -25.74
CA TRP A 57 -6.12 7.65 -24.72
C TRP A 57 -6.83 6.35 -25.09
N SER A 58 -6.35 5.22 -24.56
CA SER A 58 -6.91 3.89 -24.80
C SER A 58 -6.77 2.99 -23.58
N GLU A 59 -7.69 2.05 -23.38
CA GLU A 59 -7.67 1.09 -22.27
C GLU A 59 -6.44 0.16 -22.35
N VAL A 60 -5.82 -0.08 -21.19
CA VAL A 60 -4.72 -1.03 -21.00
C VAL A 60 -5.28 -2.32 -20.39
N THR A 61 -5.76 -3.20 -21.27
CA THR A 61 -6.46 -4.44 -20.87
C THR A 61 -5.57 -5.46 -20.14
N THR A 62 -4.25 -5.35 -20.28
CA THR A 62 -3.27 -6.20 -19.58
C THR A 62 -3.20 -5.90 -18.08
N LEU A 63 -3.66 -4.71 -17.66
CA LEU A 63 -3.71 -4.28 -16.26
C LEU A 63 -5.12 -4.42 -15.65
N SER A 64 -6.10 -4.91 -16.42
CA SER A 64 -7.45 -5.17 -15.93
C SER A 64 -7.43 -6.14 -14.74
N THR A 65 -8.25 -5.89 -13.72
CA THR A 65 -8.40 -6.66 -12.46
C THR A 65 -7.22 -6.66 -11.50
N TYR A 66 -6.07 -6.09 -11.89
CA TYR A 66 -4.85 -6.09 -11.09
C TYR A 66 -4.62 -4.78 -10.35
N TYR A 67 -3.96 -4.87 -9.20
CA TYR A 67 -3.27 -3.75 -8.57
C TYR A 67 -1.91 -3.54 -9.24
N LEU A 68 -1.32 -2.37 -9.01
CA LEU A 68 0.01 -2.05 -9.54
C LEU A 68 1.03 -1.98 -8.40
N GLU A 69 2.09 -2.77 -8.50
CA GLU A 69 3.27 -2.72 -7.63
C GLU A 69 4.41 -2.02 -8.37
N GLY A 70 5.07 -1.07 -7.72
CA GLY A 70 6.15 -0.33 -8.36
C GLY A 70 7.41 -1.17 -8.54
N THR A 71 8.07 -1.02 -9.69
CA THR A 71 9.37 -1.62 -9.98
C THR A 71 10.36 -0.58 -10.52
N THR A 72 11.65 -0.80 -10.28
CA THR A 72 12.78 -0.02 -10.81
C THR A 72 13.47 -0.69 -12.00
N ILE A 73 13.01 -1.88 -12.38
CA ILE A 73 13.39 -2.56 -13.62
C ILE A 73 12.24 -2.51 -14.63
N ASP A 74 12.44 -3.08 -15.82
CA ASP A 74 11.40 -3.09 -16.85
C ASP A 74 10.09 -3.76 -16.36
N PRO A 75 8.91 -3.23 -16.74
CA PRO A 75 7.63 -3.78 -16.31
C PRO A 75 7.50 -5.27 -16.64
N SER A 76 7.10 -6.07 -15.65
CA SER A 76 6.88 -7.51 -15.84
C SER A 76 5.49 -7.78 -16.43
N ALA A 77 5.46 -8.57 -17.50
CA ALA A 77 4.20 -9.08 -18.06
C ALA A 77 3.56 -10.17 -17.18
N VAL A 78 4.29 -10.72 -16.20
CA VAL A 78 3.82 -11.81 -15.33
C VAL A 78 3.02 -11.23 -14.17
N ALA A 79 1.83 -11.79 -13.90
CA ALA A 79 1.06 -11.40 -12.71
C ALA A 79 1.60 -12.10 -11.47
N GLY A 80 1.60 -11.40 -10.34
CA GLY A 80 1.93 -11.94 -9.02
C GLY A 80 0.75 -11.87 -8.06
N GLY A 81 0.97 -12.32 -6.82
CA GLY A 81 -0.01 -12.27 -5.73
C GLY A 81 -1.12 -13.32 -5.82
N ASN A 82 -2.05 -13.27 -4.86
CA ASN A 82 -3.19 -14.18 -4.76
C ASN A 82 -4.46 -13.41 -4.38
N THR A 83 -5.63 -13.89 -4.77
CA THR A 83 -6.92 -13.30 -4.39
C THR A 83 -7.27 -13.57 -2.93
N THR A 84 -6.74 -14.66 -2.36
CA THR A 84 -6.98 -15.07 -0.98
C THR A 84 -5.73 -15.66 -0.35
N HIS A 85 -5.71 -15.74 0.98
CA HIS A 85 -4.69 -16.46 1.73
C HIS A 85 -5.29 -17.27 2.87
N THR A 86 -4.54 -18.26 3.35
CA THR A 86 -4.87 -19.11 4.51
C THR A 86 -3.70 -19.18 5.47
N HIS A 87 -4.00 -19.55 6.71
CA HIS A 87 -3.02 -19.78 7.76
C HIS A 87 -3.25 -21.12 8.43
N THR A 88 -2.22 -21.61 9.11
CA THR A 88 -2.32 -22.74 10.05
C THR A 88 -1.91 -22.24 11.42
N SER A 89 -2.63 -22.64 12.47
CA SER A 89 -2.18 -22.36 13.83
C SER A 89 -0.98 -23.25 14.19
N PRO A 90 -0.05 -22.77 15.03
CA PRO A 90 0.90 -23.63 15.71
C PRO A 90 0.22 -24.79 16.42
N THR A 91 0.97 -25.88 16.55
CA THR A 91 0.58 -27.00 17.39
C THR A 91 0.37 -26.52 18.83
N HIS A 92 -0.81 -26.77 19.39
CA HIS A 92 -1.15 -26.37 20.75
C HIS A 92 -1.86 -27.49 21.51
N THR A 93 -1.86 -27.38 22.84
CA THR A 93 -2.46 -28.36 23.76
C THR A 93 -3.43 -27.66 24.71
N HIS A 94 -4.48 -28.37 25.12
CA HIS A 94 -5.37 -27.94 26.21
C HIS A 94 -5.08 -28.73 27.49
N THR A 95 -5.35 -28.14 28.65
CA THR A 95 -5.11 -28.77 29.95
C THR A 95 -6.41 -29.23 30.60
N GLY A 96 -6.54 -30.55 30.77
CA GLY A 96 -7.22 -31.24 31.88
C GLY A 96 -8.72 -31.04 32.06
N HIS A 97 -9.45 -32.15 32.08
CA HIS A 97 -10.76 -32.27 32.71
C HIS A 97 -10.68 -33.26 33.89
N THR A 98 -11.61 -33.17 34.86
CA THR A 98 -11.63 -34.03 36.06
C THR A 98 -12.93 -34.83 36.13
N HIS A 99 -12.86 -36.09 36.58
CA HIS A 99 -14.03 -36.91 36.86
C HIS A 99 -14.07 -37.32 38.33
N THR A 100 -15.28 -37.54 38.85
CA THR A 100 -15.52 -38.18 40.15
C THR A 100 -16.60 -39.24 39.99
N GLY A 101 -16.30 -40.51 40.28
CA GLY A 101 -17.27 -41.60 40.27
C GLY A 101 -17.40 -42.23 41.65
N THR A 102 -18.62 -42.60 42.05
CA THR A 102 -18.91 -43.27 43.33
C THR A 102 -19.40 -44.69 43.08
N THR A 103 -18.89 -45.67 43.82
CA THR A 103 -19.28 -47.09 43.72
C THR A 103 -20.64 -47.37 44.37
N GLY A 104 -21.39 -48.34 43.83
CA GLY A 104 -22.56 -48.95 44.50
C GLY A 104 -22.17 -50.11 45.43
N ASN A 105 -23.05 -50.46 46.38
CA ASN A 105 -22.84 -51.53 47.36
C ASN A 105 -22.57 -52.90 46.71
N GLY A 106 -21.44 -53.53 47.06
CA GLY A 106 -21.19 -54.94 46.80
C GLY A 106 -21.62 -55.80 47.99
N SER A 107 -22.42 -56.84 47.74
CA SER A 107 -22.83 -57.81 48.76
C SER A 107 -22.02 -59.10 48.58
N SER A 108 -20.98 -59.30 49.39
CA SER A 108 -20.26 -60.57 49.44
C SER A 108 -20.91 -61.50 50.46
N ALA A 109 -21.44 -62.64 50.01
CA ALA A 109 -22.00 -63.67 50.89
C ALA A 109 -20.87 -64.53 51.47
N SER A 110 -20.37 -64.16 52.66
CA SER A 110 -19.55 -65.08 53.46
C SER A 110 -20.47 -65.89 54.38
N VAL A 111 -20.67 -67.17 54.06
CA VAL A 111 -21.38 -68.09 54.97
C VAL A 111 -20.36 -68.64 55.96
N ALA A 112 -20.31 -68.08 57.16
CA ALA A 112 -19.61 -68.70 58.26
C ALA A 112 -20.51 -69.79 58.86
N THR A 113 -20.22 -71.07 58.57
CA THR A 113 -20.89 -72.18 59.27
C THR A 113 -20.25 -72.38 60.64
N THR A 114 -21.03 -72.18 61.70
CA THR A 114 -20.67 -72.69 63.03
C THR A 114 -21.20 -74.11 63.19
N ASN A 115 -20.61 -74.92 64.08
CA ASN A 115 -21.02 -76.30 64.36
C ASN A 115 -22.50 -76.45 64.83
N ALA A 116 -23.25 -75.35 65.00
CA ALA A 116 -24.64 -75.35 65.45
C ALA A 116 -25.66 -75.06 64.34
N GLY A 117 -25.28 -75.11 63.05
CA GLY A 117 -26.22 -75.07 61.92
C GLY A 117 -26.97 -73.74 61.72
N THR A 118 -26.61 -72.67 62.44
CA THR A 118 -27.21 -71.35 62.25
C THR A 118 -26.34 -70.54 61.27
N ALA A 119 -26.90 -70.25 60.09
CA ALA A 119 -26.25 -69.40 59.09
C ALA A 119 -26.24 -67.94 59.57
N GLY A 120 -25.06 -67.38 59.78
CA GLY A 120 -24.90 -65.94 59.96
C GLY A 120 -25.21 -65.23 58.64
N ALA A 121 -26.09 -64.22 58.67
CA ALA A 121 -26.41 -63.42 57.50
C ALA A 121 -25.20 -62.58 57.08
N ALA A 122 -24.93 -62.56 55.77
CA ALA A 122 -23.86 -61.78 55.18
C ALA A 122 -24.03 -60.27 55.47
N ASN A 123 -22.97 -59.62 55.95
CA ASN A 123 -22.98 -58.18 56.14
C ASN A 123 -22.60 -57.48 54.84
N ALA A 124 -23.59 -56.93 54.14
CA ALA A 124 -23.38 -56.04 53.01
C ALA A 124 -22.73 -54.74 53.52
N HIS A 125 -21.58 -54.38 52.98
CA HIS A 125 -20.95 -53.10 53.27
C HIS A 125 -20.56 -52.42 51.95
N ALA A 126 -20.55 -51.09 51.99
CA ALA A 126 -20.22 -50.26 50.84
C ALA A 126 -18.83 -49.67 51.03
N HIS A 127 -18.12 -49.47 49.92
CA HIS A 127 -17.02 -48.53 49.86
C HIS A 127 -17.47 -47.31 49.07
N ALA A 128 -16.96 -46.15 49.46
CA ALA A 128 -16.88 -45.00 48.58
C ALA A 128 -15.44 -44.94 48.06
N VAL A 129 -15.29 -44.77 46.76
CA VAL A 129 -14.02 -44.49 46.09
C VAL A 129 -14.17 -43.14 45.41
N THR A 130 -13.16 -42.29 45.52
CA THR A 130 -13.02 -41.13 44.66
C THR A 130 -11.76 -41.35 43.83
N VAL A 131 -11.92 -41.55 42.52
CA VAL A 131 -10.79 -41.54 41.58
C VAL A 131 -10.70 -40.16 40.97
N GLY A 132 -9.48 -39.62 40.94
CA GLY A 132 -9.18 -38.38 40.23
C GLY A 132 -8.05 -38.66 39.25
N ALA A 133 -8.19 -38.17 38.02
CA ALA A 133 -7.12 -38.14 37.06
C ALA A 133 -7.21 -36.83 36.27
N SER A 134 -6.06 -36.38 35.79
CA SER A 134 -5.93 -35.22 34.92
C SER A 134 -5.07 -35.65 33.73
N ALA A 135 -5.56 -35.47 32.51
CA ALA A 135 -4.81 -35.73 31.30
C ALA A 135 -4.54 -34.44 30.52
N SER A 136 -3.53 -34.51 29.65
CA SER A 136 -3.24 -33.45 28.68
C SER A 136 -3.58 -33.95 27.28
N ASN A 137 -3.98 -33.05 26.40
CA ASN A 137 -4.34 -33.38 25.03
C ASN A 137 -3.11 -33.46 24.13
N VAL A 138 -3.16 -34.33 23.12
CA VAL A 138 -2.16 -34.38 22.06
C VAL A 138 -2.15 -33.04 21.31
N ALA A 139 -0.95 -32.53 21.04
CA ALA A 139 -0.79 -31.27 20.35
C ALA A 139 -1.32 -31.37 18.92
N GLN A 140 -2.21 -30.44 18.56
CA GLN A 140 -2.83 -30.39 17.23
C GLN A 140 -2.75 -28.97 16.67
N SER A 141 -2.67 -28.85 15.35
CA SER A 141 -2.81 -27.60 14.60
C SER A 141 -4.21 -27.48 13.99
N ALA A 142 -4.70 -26.26 13.84
CA ALA A 142 -5.97 -25.97 13.17
C ALA A 142 -5.71 -25.30 11.81
N ASN A 143 -6.49 -25.70 10.79
CA ASN A 143 -6.51 -25.03 9.50
C ASN A 143 -7.51 -23.88 9.55
N LEU A 144 -7.04 -22.70 9.20
CA LEU A 144 -7.85 -21.49 9.26
C LEU A 144 -8.46 -21.19 7.90
N GLY A 145 -9.69 -20.69 7.91
CA GLY A 145 -10.42 -20.33 6.70
C GLY A 145 -9.68 -19.31 5.84
N THR A 146 -10.03 -19.26 4.55
CA THR A 146 -9.47 -18.29 3.60
C THR A 146 -9.94 -16.87 3.92
N ALA A 147 -9.02 -15.91 3.88
CA ALA A 147 -9.36 -14.47 3.87
C ALA A 147 -9.02 -13.86 2.50
N SER A 148 -9.73 -12.80 2.15
CA SER A 148 -9.46 -12.02 0.93
C SER A 148 -8.16 -11.24 1.07
N ASN A 149 -7.40 -11.14 -0.03
CA ASN A 149 -6.25 -10.25 -0.12
C ASN A 149 -6.62 -8.86 -0.65
N ASP A 150 -7.88 -8.59 -1.00
CA ASP A 150 -8.29 -7.28 -1.53
C ASP A 150 -8.33 -6.22 -0.41
N PRO A 151 -7.36 -5.28 -0.33
CA PRO A 151 -7.45 -4.14 0.58
C PRO A 151 -8.57 -3.18 0.14
N PRO A 152 -8.95 -2.15 0.92
CA PRO A 152 -9.90 -1.15 0.47
C PRO A 152 -9.44 -0.49 -0.84
N TYR A 153 -10.25 -0.60 -1.88
CA TYR A 153 -9.87 -0.12 -3.22
C TYR A 153 -10.94 0.73 -3.89
N THR A 154 -10.52 1.51 -4.88
CA THR A 154 -11.36 2.12 -5.92
C THR A 154 -11.01 1.50 -7.27
N THR A 155 -12.01 1.08 -8.04
CA THR A 155 -11.78 0.56 -9.39
C THR A 155 -11.49 1.68 -10.37
N VAL A 156 -10.56 1.46 -11.30
CA VAL A 156 -10.20 2.41 -12.35
C VAL A 156 -9.92 1.68 -13.65
N ILE A 157 -10.16 2.35 -14.77
CA ILE A 157 -9.67 1.89 -16.07
C ILE A 157 -8.27 2.47 -16.24
N TRP A 158 -7.27 1.61 -16.45
CA TRP A 158 -5.93 2.10 -16.77
C TRP A 158 -5.92 2.55 -18.22
N ILE A 159 -5.65 3.82 -18.48
CA ILE A 159 -5.64 4.39 -19.82
C ILE A 159 -4.23 4.84 -20.21
N LYS A 160 -3.81 4.54 -21.44
CA LYS A 160 -2.50 4.84 -22.00
C LYS A 160 -2.58 5.95 -23.04
N SER A 161 -1.66 6.91 -22.94
CA SER A 161 -1.50 8.00 -23.90
C SER A 161 -0.94 7.50 -25.24
N ASN A 162 -1.44 8.06 -26.33
CA ASN A 162 -0.87 7.93 -27.67
C ASN A 162 0.14 9.05 -28.02
N GLY A 163 0.43 9.97 -27.09
CA GLY A 163 1.36 11.07 -27.30
C GLY A 163 0.76 12.38 -27.83
N THR A 164 -0.56 12.47 -27.99
CA THR A 164 -1.21 13.64 -28.63
C THR A 164 -1.86 14.64 -27.67
N THR A 165 -2.13 14.27 -26.42
CA THR A 165 -2.83 15.11 -25.44
C THR A 165 -2.20 15.02 -24.05
N ASP A 166 -2.39 16.06 -23.24
CA ASP A 166 -2.04 16.04 -21.81
C ASP A 166 -3.01 15.15 -21.00
N ILE A 167 -2.82 15.05 -19.68
CA ILE A 167 -3.71 14.25 -18.82
C ILE A 167 -5.11 14.85 -18.90
N PRO A 168 -6.13 14.07 -19.33
CA PRO A 168 -7.44 14.62 -19.65
C PRO A 168 -8.23 14.98 -18.39
N VAL A 169 -9.23 15.83 -18.56
CA VAL A 169 -10.15 16.22 -17.47
C VAL A 169 -10.85 14.98 -16.93
N GLY A 170 -10.89 14.84 -15.60
CA GLY A 170 -11.46 13.67 -14.91
C GLY A 170 -10.51 12.50 -14.73
N ALA A 171 -9.35 12.46 -15.41
CA ALA A 171 -8.35 11.42 -15.16
C ALA A 171 -7.61 11.66 -13.85
N TRP A 172 -7.18 10.57 -13.23
CA TRP A 172 -6.47 10.53 -11.97
C TRP A 172 -4.99 10.18 -12.19
N ALA A 173 -4.13 10.90 -11.49
CA ALA A 173 -2.69 10.63 -11.41
C ALA A 173 -2.24 10.70 -9.94
N TYR A 174 -0.97 10.43 -9.68
CA TYR A 174 -0.42 10.50 -8.33
C TYR A 174 0.37 11.78 -8.11
N PHE A 175 0.45 12.24 -6.87
CA PHE A 175 1.22 13.41 -6.47
C PHE A 175 1.85 13.19 -5.10
N ASN A 176 3.15 13.48 -4.97
CA ASN A 176 3.86 13.34 -3.69
C ASN A 176 3.86 14.65 -2.88
N ALA A 177 2.72 15.34 -2.86
CA ALA A 177 2.48 16.57 -2.11
C ALA A 177 0.97 16.88 -2.09
N THR A 178 0.59 18.01 -1.52
CA THR A 178 -0.78 18.54 -1.63
C THR A 178 -1.15 18.75 -3.10
N ALA A 179 -2.41 18.53 -3.45
CA ALA A 179 -2.86 18.65 -4.85
C ALA A 179 -2.54 20.05 -5.43
N PRO A 180 -2.02 20.14 -6.67
CA PRO A 180 -1.76 21.42 -7.32
C PRO A 180 -3.06 22.13 -7.71
N SER A 181 -2.98 23.43 -8.01
CA SER A 181 -4.14 24.20 -8.49
C SER A 181 -4.80 23.55 -9.70
N GLY A 182 -6.13 23.47 -9.70
CA GLY A 182 -6.91 22.80 -10.74
C GLY A 182 -6.95 21.28 -10.62
N TRP A 183 -6.49 20.72 -9.49
CA TRP A 183 -6.58 19.30 -9.19
C TRP A 183 -7.12 19.07 -7.77
N SER A 184 -7.90 18.01 -7.57
CA SER A 184 -8.47 17.63 -6.27
C SER A 184 -8.06 16.22 -5.85
N SER A 185 -7.86 16.02 -4.54
CA SER A 185 -7.57 14.71 -3.95
C SER A 185 -8.78 13.77 -4.06
N GLN A 186 -8.52 12.50 -4.34
CA GLN A 186 -9.51 11.44 -4.57
C GLN A 186 -9.07 10.14 -3.89
N SER A 187 -9.98 9.15 -3.84
CA SER A 187 -9.69 7.78 -3.36
C SER A 187 -9.00 7.74 -1.98
N ALA A 188 -9.48 8.58 -1.05
CA ALA A 188 -8.93 8.69 0.30
C ALA A 188 -8.83 7.33 1.00
N GLY A 189 -7.61 6.99 1.45
CA GLY A 189 -7.29 5.78 2.20
C GLY A 189 -7.39 4.47 1.42
N ARG A 190 -7.54 4.52 0.09
CA ARG A 190 -7.79 3.35 -0.77
C ARG A 190 -6.68 3.15 -1.81
N TYR A 191 -6.53 1.90 -2.24
CA TYR A 191 -5.68 1.52 -3.37
C TYR A 191 -6.47 1.65 -4.69
N LEU A 192 -5.78 1.75 -5.82
CA LEU A 192 -6.42 1.68 -7.13
C LEU A 192 -6.31 0.26 -7.70
N LYS A 193 -7.43 -0.29 -8.16
CA LYS A 193 -7.53 -1.62 -8.78
C LYS A 193 -8.05 -1.49 -10.21
N GLY A 194 -7.43 -2.17 -11.16
CA GLY A 194 -7.94 -2.24 -12.53
C GLY A 194 -9.36 -2.84 -12.58
N THR A 195 -10.23 -2.30 -13.41
CA THR A 195 -11.54 -2.91 -13.71
C THR A 195 -11.37 -4.20 -14.51
N THR A 196 -12.43 -4.99 -14.65
CA THR A 196 -12.48 -6.01 -15.71
C THR A 196 -12.36 -5.34 -17.08
N ASN A 197 -11.83 -6.04 -18.09
CA ASN A 197 -11.72 -5.53 -19.47
C ASN A 197 -13.08 -4.99 -19.96
N GLY A 198 -13.10 -3.73 -20.42
CA GLY A 198 -14.31 -3.00 -20.84
C GLY A 198 -15.26 -2.60 -19.70
N GLY A 199 -14.85 -2.78 -18.44
CA GLY A 199 -15.61 -2.41 -17.25
C GLY A 199 -15.45 -0.94 -16.87
N ASN A 200 -16.36 -0.43 -16.02
CA ASN A 200 -16.38 0.98 -15.61
C ASN A 200 -15.62 1.23 -14.30
N GLY A 201 -14.92 2.36 -14.22
CA GLY A 201 -14.22 2.83 -13.02
C GLY A 201 -15.15 3.51 -12.01
N GLY A 202 -14.59 3.83 -10.84
CA GLY A 202 -15.21 4.63 -9.77
C GLY A 202 -15.88 3.82 -8.65
N ALA A 203 -16.05 2.50 -8.79
CA ALA A 203 -16.63 1.67 -7.75
C ALA A 203 -15.64 1.46 -6.59
N THR A 204 -16.15 1.28 -5.37
CA THR A 204 -15.29 0.93 -4.21
C THR A 204 -15.53 -0.51 -3.79
N GLY A 205 -14.52 -1.15 -3.21
CA GLY A 205 -14.60 -2.51 -2.71
C GLY A 205 -13.44 -2.85 -1.79
N GLY A 206 -13.28 -4.16 -1.52
CA GLY A 206 -12.25 -4.69 -0.63
C GLY A 206 -12.70 -4.84 0.81
N THR A 207 -11.89 -5.54 1.60
CA THR A 207 -12.08 -5.74 3.04
C THR A 207 -11.38 -4.64 3.83
N SER A 208 -11.72 -4.49 5.11
CA SER A 208 -10.98 -3.60 6.02
C SER A 208 -9.48 -3.94 6.02
N ASN A 209 -8.64 -2.96 6.37
CA ASN A 209 -7.21 -3.19 6.57
C ASN A 209 -6.95 -4.25 7.66
N ALA A 210 -7.90 -4.42 8.59
CA ALA A 210 -7.92 -5.50 9.55
C ALA A 210 -8.84 -6.64 9.07
N HIS A 211 -8.46 -7.88 9.34
CA HIS A 211 -9.29 -9.05 9.05
C HIS A 211 -9.10 -10.17 10.07
N THR A 212 -10.01 -11.14 10.02
CA THR A 212 -10.02 -12.31 10.90
C THR A 212 -9.98 -13.60 10.11
N HIS A 213 -9.40 -14.63 10.69
CA HIS A 213 -9.60 -16.01 10.23
C HIS A 213 -10.41 -16.79 11.25
N THR A 214 -11.31 -17.63 10.74
CA THR A 214 -12.11 -18.55 11.54
C THR A 214 -11.63 -19.97 11.27
N ASP A 215 -11.36 -20.70 12.32
CA ASP A 215 -11.14 -22.14 12.25
C ASP A 215 -12.45 -22.85 11.84
N SER A 216 -12.37 -23.78 10.90
CA SER A 216 -13.54 -24.56 10.44
C SER A 216 -13.93 -25.69 11.39
N GLY A 217 -13.23 -25.79 12.53
CA GLY A 217 -13.43 -26.82 13.54
C GLY A 217 -12.27 -27.80 13.50
N HIS A 218 -11.60 -27.98 14.64
CA HIS A 218 -10.60 -29.02 14.83
C HIS A 218 -10.85 -29.80 16.13
N THR A 219 -10.33 -31.03 16.19
CA THR A 219 -10.44 -31.91 17.36
C THR A 219 -9.07 -32.17 17.97
N HIS A 220 -9.06 -32.53 19.24
CA HIS A 220 -7.89 -33.11 19.89
C HIS A 220 -8.18 -34.57 20.27
N THR A 221 -7.11 -35.35 20.41
CA THR A 221 -7.16 -36.65 21.07
C THR A 221 -6.50 -36.51 22.43
N GLU A 222 -7.15 -37.02 23.47
CA GLU A 222 -6.59 -37.03 24.82
C GLU A 222 -5.40 -37.99 24.90
N SER A 223 -4.35 -37.62 25.63
CA SER A 223 -3.27 -38.56 25.94
C SER A 223 -3.78 -39.68 26.84
N ALA A 224 -3.37 -40.92 26.54
CA ALA A 224 -3.74 -42.06 27.36
C ALA A 224 -3.35 -41.82 28.83
N HIS A 225 -4.31 -41.95 29.74
CA HIS A 225 -4.09 -41.75 31.17
C HIS A 225 -4.72 -42.86 31.99
N THR A 226 -4.16 -43.12 33.17
CA THR A 226 -4.62 -44.16 34.09
C THR A 226 -5.32 -43.54 35.29
N HIS A 227 -6.36 -44.20 35.78
CA HIS A 227 -6.99 -43.84 37.04
C HIS A 227 -6.44 -44.72 38.17
N THR A 228 -6.06 -44.11 39.29
CA THR A 228 -5.69 -44.83 40.52
C THR A 228 -6.47 -44.29 41.70
N GLY A 229 -6.94 -45.17 42.58
CA GLY A 229 -7.61 -44.80 43.82
C GLY A 229 -7.48 -45.88 44.88
N THR A 230 -7.84 -45.54 46.11
CA THR A 230 -7.86 -46.48 47.24
C THR A 230 -9.25 -46.44 47.87
N THR A 231 -9.84 -47.59 48.16
CA THR A 231 -11.13 -47.63 48.89
C THR A 231 -10.93 -47.15 50.33
N ASN A 232 -11.97 -46.56 50.93
CA ASN A 232 -11.96 -46.28 52.36
C ASN A 232 -11.90 -47.58 53.18
N ALA A 233 -11.17 -47.54 54.30
CA ALA A 233 -11.09 -48.66 55.23
C ALA A 233 -12.40 -48.83 56.01
N THR A 234 -13.10 -49.94 55.77
CA THR A 234 -14.37 -50.25 56.46
C THR A 234 -14.20 -51.52 57.29
N ALA A 235 -14.54 -51.46 58.57
CA ALA A 235 -14.55 -52.61 59.47
C ALA A 235 -15.96 -53.21 59.54
N SER A 236 -16.10 -54.51 59.30
CA SER A 236 -17.37 -55.24 59.40
C SER A 236 -17.53 -55.87 60.78
N LYS A 237 -18.70 -55.71 61.40
CA LYS A 237 -19.07 -56.39 62.66
C LYS A 237 -19.95 -57.59 62.35
N VAL A 238 -19.58 -58.76 62.86
CA VAL A 238 -20.43 -59.96 62.79
C VAL A 238 -21.07 -60.14 64.17
N ASN A 239 -22.40 -60.03 64.25
CA ASN A 239 -23.15 -60.38 65.45
C ASN A 239 -23.54 -61.85 65.42
N THR A 240 -23.12 -62.59 66.44
CA THR A 240 -23.67 -63.92 66.72
C THR A 240 -24.88 -63.80 67.65
N ALA A 241 -25.82 -64.75 67.54
CA ALA A 241 -27.05 -64.79 68.34
C ALA A 241 -26.82 -64.84 69.88
N ALA A 242 -25.57 -64.98 70.34
CA ALA A 242 -25.19 -65.09 71.74
C ALA A 242 -24.40 -63.87 72.28
N GLY A 243 -24.52 -62.69 71.65
CA GLY A 243 -24.02 -61.42 72.20
C GLY A 243 -22.50 -61.22 72.22
N SER A 244 -21.72 -62.16 71.67
CA SER A 244 -20.28 -61.96 71.43
C SER A 244 -20.06 -61.51 69.98
N GLY A 245 -19.68 -60.25 69.80
CA GLY A 245 -19.37 -59.67 68.49
C GLY A 245 -17.92 -59.95 68.08
N TYR A 246 -17.70 -60.39 66.84
CA TYR A 246 -16.37 -60.39 66.23
C TYR A 246 -16.17 -59.09 65.46
N SER A 247 -15.02 -58.44 65.66
CA SER A 247 -14.61 -57.27 64.88
C SER A 247 -13.63 -57.74 63.81
N THR A 248 -13.99 -57.58 62.54
CA THR A 248 -13.02 -57.73 61.44
C THR A 248 -12.19 -56.44 61.36
N GLY A 249 -10.87 -56.56 61.19
CA GLY A 249 -9.98 -55.41 61.01
C GLY A 249 -10.29 -54.69 59.69
N GLY A 250 -10.30 -53.36 59.69
CA GLY A 250 -10.53 -52.59 58.47
C GLY A 250 -9.46 -52.90 57.42
N HIS A 251 -9.87 -53.05 56.15
CA HIS A 251 -8.97 -53.23 55.02
C HIS A 251 -9.34 -52.25 53.89
N THR A 252 -8.40 -52.04 52.99
CA THR A 252 -8.53 -51.16 51.81
C THR A 252 -8.20 -51.95 50.56
N HIS A 253 -8.77 -51.55 49.42
CA HIS A 253 -8.40 -52.05 48.10
C HIS A 253 -7.73 -50.96 47.29
N SER A 254 -6.70 -51.33 46.54
CA SER A 254 -6.21 -50.49 45.44
C SER A 254 -7.09 -50.72 44.20
N VAL A 255 -7.53 -49.63 43.58
CA VAL A 255 -8.19 -49.65 42.28
C VAL A 255 -7.29 -49.00 41.24
N SER A 256 -7.12 -49.66 40.10
CA SER A 256 -6.43 -49.12 38.94
C SER A 256 -7.19 -49.46 37.67
N SER A 257 -7.27 -48.52 36.73
CA SER A 257 -7.74 -48.80 35.36
C SER A 257 -6.56 -48.98 34.41
N SER A 258 -6.82 -49.62 33.27
CA SER A 258 -5.94 -49.51 32.10
C SER A 258 -5.99 -48.09 31.52
N GLY A 259 -4.98 -47.71 30.74
CA GLY A 259 -4.96 -46.41 30.08
C GLY A 259 -6.12 -46.27 29.08
N VAL A 260 -6.88 -45.18 29.17
CA VAL A 260 -7.98 -44.86 28.24
C VAL A 260 -7.71 -43.53 27.56
N THR A 261 -8.11 -43.44 26.29
CA THR A 261 -8.06 -42.22 25.46
C THR A 261 -9.48 -41.79 25.11
N ALA A 262 -9.82 -40.52 25.29
CA ALA A 262 -11.04 -39.93 24.76
C ALA A 262 -10.76 -39.02 23.55
N THR A 263 -11.76 -38.84 22.70
CA THR A 263 -11.74 -37.85 21.61
C THR A 263 -12.50 -36.61 22.06
N GLU A 264 -11.95 -35.44 21.78
CA GLU A 264 -12.60 -34.16 22.04
C GLU A 264 -13.52 -33.78 20.88
N GLN A 265 -14.67 -33.18 21.21
CA GLN A 265 -15.57 -32.61 20.21
C GLN A 265 -14.91 -31.41 19.48
N PRO A 266 -15.33 -31.11 18.23
CA PRO A 266 -14.74 -30.01 17.47
C PRO A 266 -14.91 -28.66 18.17
N GLY A 267 -13.81 -27.91 18.32
CA GLY A 267 -13.81 -26.55 18.83
C GLY A 267 -13.59 -25.54 17.71
N VAL A 268 -14.10 -24.32 17.87
CA VAL A 268 -13.96 -23.22 16.88
C VAL A 268 -13.21 -22.06 17.53
N GLY A 269 -12.08 -21.68 16.93
CA GLY A 269 -11.32 -20.48 17.29
C GLY A 269 -11.44 -19.37 16.23
N VAL A 270 -11.36 -18.12 16.67
CA VAL A 270 -11.24 -16.94 15.78
C VAL A 270 -9.93 -16.23 16.09
N LEU A 271 -9.12 -15.99 15.05
CA LEU A 271 -7.89 -15.22 15.12
C LEU A 271 -8.10 -13.88 14.42
N ALA A 272 -7.63 -12.80 15.03
CA ALA A 272 -7.76 -11.46 14.47
C ALA A 272 -6.37 -10.84 14.25
N ASN A 273 -6.22 -10.08 13.17
CA ASN A 273 -5.08 -9.19 12.97
C ASN A 273 -5.57 -7.74 12.94
N ALA A 274 -4.77 -6.84 13.49
CA ALA A 274 -5.01 -5.40 13.48
C ALA A 274 -4.64 -4.75 12.13
N ASP A 275 -3.71 -5.30 11.34
CA ASP A 275 -3.33 -4.75 10.02
C ASP A 275 -2.72 -5.80 9.08
N GLY A 276 -3.42 -6.14 8.00
CA GLY A 276 -3.02 -7.11 6.97
C GLY A 276 -2.56 -6.51 5.64
N GLN A 277 -2.33 -5.19 5.57
CA GLN A 277 -2.05 -4.49 4.32
C GLN A 277 -0.73 -4.94 3.64
N PRO A 278 -0.69 -4.96 2.29
CA PRO A 278 0.55 -5.19 1.54
C PRO A 278 1.53 -4.01 1.71
N PRO A 279 2.82 -4.16 1.36
CA PRO A 279 3.78 -3.06 1.43
C PRO A 279 3.31 -1.85 0.61
N PHE A 280 3.13 -0.70 1.25
CA PHE A 280 2.56 0.47 0.59
C PHE A 280 3.39 1.74 0.76
N TYR A 281 3.18 2.66 -0.18
CA TYR A 281 3.62 4.06 -0.12
C TYR A 281 2.39 4.96 -0.29
N ILE A 282 2.26 5.98 0.55
CA ILE A 282 1.14 6.92 0.49
C ILE A 282 1.44 8.07 -0.46
N LEU A 283 0.67 8.16 -1.54
CA LEU A 283 0.64 9.30 -2.45
C LEU A 283 -0.75 9.92 -2.45
N ASN A 284 -0.84 11.17 -2.85
CA ASN A 284 -2.13 11.79 -3.13
C ASN A 284 -2.60 11.31 -4.52
N THR A 285 -3.78 10.69 -4.59
CA THR A 285 -4.45 10.39 -5.86
C THR A 285 -5.23 11.64 -6.26
N ILE A 286 -4.84 12.31 -7.35
CA ILE A 286 -5.40 13.61 -7.73
C ILE A 286 -6.14 13.53 -9.06
N GLN A 287 -7.28 14.21 -9.17
CA GLN A 287 -8.08 14.35 -10.39
C GLN A 287 -7.79 15.65 -11.10
N ASN A 288 -7.72 15.63 -12.44
CA ASN A 288 -7.69 16.85 -13.23
C ASN A 288 -9.09 17.50 -13.28
N ASP A 289 -9.27 18.62 -12.58
CA ASP A 289 -10.51 19.39 -12.54
C ASP A 289 -10.46 20.65 -13.43
N ASN A 290 -9.39 20.82 -14.21
CA ASN A 290 -9.27 21.93 -15.14
C ASN A 290 -10.32 21.83 -16.24
N ALA A 291 -10.60 22.96 -16.90
CA ALA A 291 -11.49 22.98 -18.07
C ALA A 291 -10.89 22.27 -19.30
N SER A 292 -9.60 21.90 -19.25
CA SER A 292 -8.85 21.26 -20.32
C SER A 292 -7.81 20.27 -19.78
N ALA A 293 -7.24 19.47 -20.68
CA ALA A 293 -6.10 18.62 -20.35
C ALA A 293 -4.94 19.44 -19.75
N SER A 294 -4.21 18.86 -18.80
CA SER A 294 -3.14 19.52 -18.05
C SER A 294 -2.11 18.49 -17.55
N LEU A 295 -0.88 18.92 -17.29
CA LEU A 295 0.22 18.05 -16.86
C LEU A 295 1.04 18.73 -15.75
N PRO A 296 0.57 18.91 -14.50
CA PRO A 296 1.34 19.68 -13.51
C PRO A 296 2.77 19.12 -13.26
N LEU A 297 3.73 20.00 -12.92
CA LEU A 297 5.05 19.57 -12.46
C LEU A 297 4.91 18.67 -11.24
N ASN A 298 5.77 17.65 -11.15
CA ASN A 298 5.82 16.61 -10.11
C ASN A 298 4.67 15.61 -10.14
N VAL A 299 3.83 15.60 -11.19
CA VAL A 299 2.85 14.53 -11.35
C VAL A 299 3.56 13.19 -11.55
N ILE A 300 3.02 12.15 -10.94
CA ILE A 300 3.52 10.78 -11.02
C ILE A 300 2.48 9.97 -11.80
N ALA A 301 2.97 9.24 -12.80
CA ALA A 301 2.17 8.37 -13.66
C ALA A 301 2.91 7.05 -13.86
N MET A 302 2.23 6.07 -14.45
CA MET A 302 2.83 4.78 -14.77
C MET A 302 3.42 4.79 -16.19
N TRP A 303 4.40 3.92 -16.44
CA TRP A 303 5.12 3.81 -17.70
C TRP A 303 5.10 2.38 -18.22
N ASP A 304 4.73 2.22 -19.50
CA ASP A 304 4.61 0.92 -20.18
C ASP A 304 5.85 0.57 -21.05
N GLY A 305 6.88 1.41 -21.04
CA GLY A 305 8.13 1.14 -21.75
C GLY A 305 9.22 0.60 -20.84
N THR A 306 10.41 0.41 -21.40
CA THR A 306 11.60 0.06 -20.61
C THR A 306 12.11 1.27 -19.83
N VAL A 307 12.91 1.03 -18.78
CA VAL A 307 13.52 2.09 -17.98
C VAL A 307 14.45 2.97 -18.82
N ASP A 308 15.16 2.39 -19.78
CA ASP A 308 16.06 3.11 -20.70
C ASP A 308 15.33 4.00 -21.72
N THR A 309 14.02 3.80 -21.91
CA THR A 309 13.20 4.56 -22.85
C THR A 309 12.31 5.60 -22.17
N ILE A 310 12.50 5.86 -20.87
CA ILE A 310 11.78 6.90 -20.14
C ILE A 310 11.91 8.24 -20.89
N PRO A 311 10.79 8.91 -21.25
CA PRO A 311 10.81 10.12 -22.06
C PRO A 311 11.54 11.29 -21.40
N ALA A 312 12.08 12.19 -22.23
CA ALA A 312 12.67 13.43 -21.75
C ALA A 312 11.67 14.24 -20.89
N GLY A 313 12.18 14.83 -19.81
CA GLY A 313 11.38 15.56 -18.83
C GLY A 313 10.65 14.69 -17.80
N TRP A 314 10.73 13.37 -17.91
CA TRP A 314 10.28 12.42 -16.90
C TRP A 314 11.46 11.74 -16.21
N LYS A 315 11.28 11.35 -14.95
CA LYS A 315 12.29 10.68 -14.13
C LYS A 315 11.70 9.45 -13.45
N LEU A 316 12.50 8.40 -13.31
CA LEU A 316 12.13 7.20 -12.56
C LEU A 316 11.86 7.54 -11.07
N CYS A 317 10.82 6.96 -10.50
CA CYS A 317 10.50 7.05 -9.07
C CYS A 317 11.29 6.00 -8.25
N ASP A 318 12.61 6.15 -8.23
CA ASP A 318 13.56 5.28 -7.51
C ASP A 318 14.11 5.90 -6.21
N GLY A 319 13.79 7.16 -5.91
CA GLY A 319 14.37 7.93 -4.80
C GLY A 319 15.47 8.91 -5.23
N ASN A 320 15.91 8.88 -6.48
CA ASN A 320 16.89 9.82 -7.04
C ASN A 320 16.19 11.02 -7.70
N ASN A 321 16.95 12.06 -8.04
CA ASN A 321 16.43 13.26 -8.72
C ASN A 321 15.22 13.90 -8.00
N SER A 322 15.12 13.78 -6.67
CA SER A 322 13.98 14.25 -5.88
C SER A 322 12.64 13.55 -6.17
N THR A 323 12.66 12.33 -6.72
CA THR A 323 11.48 11.49 -6.86
C THR A 323 11.28 10.62 -5.59
N PRO A 324 10.05 10.17 -5.29
CA PRO A 324 9.84 9.16 -4.24
C PRO A 324 10.38 7.79 -4.69
N SER A 325 10.78 6.94 -3.74
CA SER A 325 11.17 5.56 -4.03
C SER A 325 9.96 4.63 -3.95
N LEU A 326 9.52 4.12 -5.10
CA LEU A 326 8.28 3.34 -5.22
C LEU A 326 8.52 1.84 -5.49
N ASN A 327 9.77 1.36 -5.40
CA ASN A 327 10.11 -0.04 -5.64
C ASN A 327 9.49 -0.99 -4.59
N ASP A 328 8.86 -2.07 -5.05
CA ASP A 328 8.15 -3.06 -4.24
C ASP A 328 7.09 -2.41 -3.33
N LYS A 329 6.40 -1.38 -3.84
CA LYS A 329 5.34 -0.67 -3.12
C LYS A 329 4.06 -0.61 -3.95
N PHE A 330 2.95 -0.87 -3.28
CA PHE A 330 1.61 -0.50 -3.75
C PHE A 330 1.32 0.95 -3.39
N ILE A 331 0.64 1.67 -4.27
CA ILE A 331 0.26 3.05 -3.98
C ILE A 331 -1.09 3.09 -3.26
N LYS A 332 -1.08 3.68 -2.07
CA LYS A 332 -2.28 3.96 -1.28
C LYS A 332 -2.60 5.45 -1.33
N GLY A 333 -3.85 5.79 -1.63
CA GLY A 333 -4.33 7.17 -1.63
C GLY A 333 -4.30 7.77 -0.22
N ALA A 334 -3.75 8.97 -0.08
CA ALA A 334 -3.73 9.72 1.17
C ALA A 334 -5.15 10.05 1.65
N SER A 335 -5.44 9.85 2.94
CA SER A 335 -6.70 10.33 3.54
C SER A 335 -6.60 11.79 3.94
N THR A 336 -5.38 12.22 4.30
CA THR A 336 -5.03 13.60 4.62
C THR A 336 -3.63 13.91 4.08
N ASP A 337 -3.34 15.18 3.83
CA ASP A 337 -2.04 15.61 3.31
C ASP A 337 -0.85 15.29 4.25
N LEU A 338 -1.12 15.07 5.55
CA LEU A 338 -0.11 14.72 6.55
C LEU A 338 0.43 13.29 6.40
N GLU A 339 -0.31 12.42 5.73
CA GLU A 339 0.07 11.01 5.53
C GLU A 339 0.97 10.82 4.31
N ILE A 340 1.04 11.81 3.41
CA ILE A 340 1.80 11.73 2.16
C ILE A 340 3.26 11.44 2.45
N SER A 341 3.88 10.60 1.61
CA SER A 341 5.24 10.08 1.78
C SER A 341 5.43 9.06 2.91
N SER A 342 4.38 8.66 3.63
CA SER A 342 4.47 7.58 4.61
C SER A 342 4.49 6.22 3.93
N THR A 343 5.18 5.26 4.53
CA THR A 343 5.21 3.86 4.11
C THR A 343 4.67 2.95 5.21
N GLY A 344 4.20 1.76 4.84
CA GLY A 344 3.76 0.76 5.81
C GLY A 344 3.41 -0.57 5.15
N GLY A 345 2.69 -1.42 5.88
CA GLY A 345 2.37 -2.77 5.43
C GLY A 345 3.60 -3.69 5.42
N ALA A 346 3.35 -4.97 5.13
CA ALA A 346 4.39 -5.99 5.10
C ALA A 346 3.99 -7.10 4.11
N LEU A 347 4.96 -7.87 3.62
CA LEU A 347 4.71 -9.04 2.74
C LEU A 347 4.03 -10.20 3.48
N THR A 348 4.20 -10.23 4.80
CA THR A 348 3.66 -11.24 5.71
C THR A 348 3.18 -10.56 6.99
N HIS A 349 2.17 -11.12 7.64
CA HIS A 349 1.67 -10.62 8.92
C HIS A 349 1.27 -11.78 9.84
N THR A 350 1.22 -11.51 11.14
CA THR A 350 0.85 -12.48 12.17
C THR A 350 -0.53 -12.18 12.74
N HIS A 351 -1.25 -13.20 13.16
CA HIS A 351 -2.49 -13.05 13.92
C HIS A 351 -2.21 -13.29 15.40
N ALA A 352 -2.97 -12.61 16.27
CA ALA A 352 -3.09 -13.02 17.67
C ALA A 352 -4.47 -13.66 17.85
N ALA A 353 -4.57 -14.70 18.69
CA ALA A 353 -5.88 -15.22 19.05
C ALA A 353 -6.62 -14.18 19.87
N SER A 354 -7.76 -13.72 19.36
CA SER A 354 -8.58 -12.74 20.07
C SER A 354 -9.45 -13.40 21.14
N THR A 355 -9.66 -14.73 21.05
CA THR A 355 -10.65 -15.43 21.86
C THR A 355 -10.16 -16.84 22.25
N ALA A 356 -10.07 -17.11 23.55
CA ALA A 356 -9.91 -18.47 24.07
C ALA A 356 -11.15 -19.30 23.71
N HIS A 357 -10.96 -20.56 23.32
CA HIS A 357 -12.05 -21.50 23.08
C HIS A 357 -11.85 -22.77 23.91
N SER A 358 -12.91 -23.56 24.06
CA SER A 358 -12.93 -24.79 24.86
C SER A 358 -13.48 -25.94 24.04
N HIS A 359 -13.05 -27.15 24.38
CA HIS A 359 -13.63 -28.39 23.85
C HIS A 359 -14.49 -29.08 24.91
N THR A 360 -15.41 -29.90 24.42
CA THR A 360 -16.17 -30.84 25.26
C THR A 360 -15.60 -32.23 25.03
N VAL A 361 -15.24 -32.93 26.10
CA VAL A 361 -14.74 -34.31 26.00
C VAL A 361 -15.92 -35.25 25.85
N ASP A 362 -15.83 -36.20 24.92
CA ASP A 362 -16.82 -37.26 24.84
C ASP A 362 -16.85 -38.11 26.11
N SER A 363 -18.06 -38.47 26.51
CA SER A 363 -18.27 -39.41 27.61
C SER A 363 -17.60 -40.74 27.28
N HIS A 364 -16.78 -41.23 28.19
CA HIS A 364 -16.12 -42.52 28.07
C HIS A 364 -16.31 -43.34 29.36
N THR A 365 -16.16 -44.65 29.23
CA THR A 365 -16.34 -45.60 30.32
C THR A 365 -15.04 -46.29 30.65
N ASN A 366 -14.75 -46.38 31.95
CA ASN A 366 -13.62 -47.15 32.47
C ASN A 366 -14.14 -48.36 33.23
N THR A 367 -13.58 -49.53 32.97
CA THR A 367 -13.80 -50.74 33.77
C THR A 367 -12.60 -50.98 34.68
N PHE A 368 -12.83 -51.03 35.98
CA PHE A 368 -11.81 -51.35 36.97
C PHE A 368 -11.95 -52.79 37.43
N THR A 369 -10.82 -53.47 37.60
CA THR A 369 -10.76 -54.77 38.26
C THR A 369 -10.11 -54.59 39.62
N VAL A 370 -10.88 -54.81 40.68
CA VAL A 370 -10.33 -54.87 42.05
C VAL A 370 -9.62 -56.20 42.19
N SER A 371 -8.30 -56.18 42.37
CA SER A 371 -7.56 -57.36 42.81
C SER A 371 -7.80 -57.53 44.32
N GLY A 372 -8.29 -58.69 44.74
CA GLY A 372 -8.58 -58.95 46.15
C GLY A 372 -7.36 -58.71 47.04
N ASP A 373 -7.55 -58.03 48.17
CA ASP A 373 -6.52 -58.01 49.21
C ASP A 373 -6.47 -59.39 49.85
N THR A 374 -5.27 -59.94 50.02
CA THR A 374 -5.06 -61.19 50.76
C THR A 374 -5.02 -60.86 52.26
N GLY A 375 -6.12 -60.29 52.76
CA GLY A 375 -6.28 -59.97 54.16
C GLY A 375 -6.45 -61.25 54.98
N SER A 376 -5.35 -61.81 55.48
CA SER A 376 -5.39 -62.90 56.45
C SER A 376 -5.99 -62.38 57.76
N GLN A 377 -7.25 -62.73 58.03
CA GLN A 377 -7.88 -62.40 59.30
C GLN A 377 -7.30 -63.30 60.41
N VAL A 378 -6.44 -62.73 61.23
CA VAL A 378 -5.99 -63.38 62.47
C VAL A 378 -7.10 -63.26 63.51
N VAL A 379 -7.81 -64.36 63.76
CA VAL A 379 -8.67 -64.47 64.95
C VAL A 379 -7.86 -65.17 66.03
N ASN A 380 -7.65 -64.51 67.18
CA ASN A 380 -7.01 -65.13 68.34
C ASN A 380 -7.82 -66.37 68.75
N ALA A 381 -7.18 -67.55 68.63
CA ALA A 381 -7.81 -68.84 68.80
C ALA A 381 -8.08 -69.16 70.27
N SER A 382 -9.30 -69.63 70.56
CA SER A 382 -9.51 -70.61 71.61
C SER A 382 -9.75 -71.99 70.99
N LYS A 383 -9.23 -73.00 71.71
CA LYS A 383 -8.77 -74.32 71.28
C LYS A 383 -9.86 -75.19 70.65
N THR A 384 -9.78 -75.39 69.33
CA THR A 384 -9.95 -76.66 68.59
C THR A 384 -10.21 -76.32 67.12
N GLY A 385 -9.36 -76.85 66.24
CA GLY A 385 -8.98 -76.26 64.96
C GLY A 385 -10.08 -75.91 63.97
N ARG A 386 -9.80 -74.90 63.13
CA ARG A 386 -10.57 -74.54 61.94
C ARG A 386 -9.61 -74.08 60.84
N SER A 387 -9.88 -74.52 59.61
CA SER A 387 -9.22 -74.08 58.38
C SER A 387 -10.01 -72.92 57.79
N ILE A 388 -9.33 -71.83 57.43
CA ILE A 388 -9.92 -70.65 56.80
C ILE A 388 -9.51 -70.69 55.33
N ILE A 389 -10.49 -70.83 54.43
CA ILE A 389 -10.27 -70.65 52.99
C ILE A 389 -10.52 -69.17 52.72
N GLY A 390 -9.47 -68.43 52.32
CA GLY A 390 -9.63 -67.09 51.79
C GLY A 390 -10.35 -67.19 50.46
N TYR A 391 -11.52 -66.55 50.35
CA TYR A 391 -12.21 -66.40 49.07
C TYR A 391 -11.78 -65.09 48.42
N ASP A 392 -11.28 -65.20 47.20
CA ASP A 392 -11.20 -64.09 46.28
C ASP A 392 -12.62 -63.67 45.88
N HIS A 393 -12.82 -62.37 45.70
CA HIS A 393 -13.99 -61.87 45.01
C HIS A 393 -13.57 -60.66 44.19
N THR A 394 -14.11 -60.57 42.98
CA THR A 394 -13.84 -59.50 42.03
C THR A 394 -15.02 -58.54 41.98
N HIS A 395 -14.73 -57.24 41.94
CA HIS A 395 -15.73 -56.22 41.60
C HIS A 395 -15.51 -55.74 40.18
N THR A 396 -16.60 -55.56 39.44
CA THR A 396 -16.60 -54.78 38.20
C THR A 396 -17.16 -53.40 38.51
N LEU A 397 -16.29 -52.39 38.47
CA LEU A 397 -16.68 -50.99 38.61
C LEU A 397 -16.68 -50.34 37.22
N SER A 398 -17.83 -49.80 36.83
CA SER A 398 -17.97 -48.95 35.64
C SER A 398 -18.14 -47.51 36.08
N ILE A 399 -17.19 -46.64 35.72
CA ILE A 399 -17.33 -45.19 35.90
C ILE A 399 -17.62 -44.61 34.52
N THR A 400 -18.73 -43.88 34.42
CA THR A 400 -19.09 -43.09 33.24
C THR A 400 -18.86 -41.63 33.58
N GLY A 401 -18.03 -40.95 32.80
CA GLY A 401 -17.72 -39.54 33.00
C GLY A 401 -17.50 -38.83 31.67
N GLY A 402 -18.01 -37.60 31.58
CA GLY A 402 -17.69 -36.61 30.56
C GLY A 402 -17.33 -35.30 31.28
N GLY A 403 -16.46 -34.48 30.70
CA GLY A 403 -15.99 -33.25 31.33
C GLY A 403 -15.76 -32.14 30.31
N THR A 404 -15.75 -30.90 30.78
CA THR A 404 -15.25 -29.75 30.01
C THR A 404 -13.75 -29.62 30.25
N THR A 405 -12.94 -29.60 29.20
CA THR A 405 -11.51 -29.28 29.32
C THR A 405 -11.33 -27.78 29.60
N GLY A 406 -10.28 -27.44 30.35
CA GLY A 406 -10.00 -26.05 30.73
C GLY A 406 -9.88 -25.11 29.53
N THR A 407 -10.22 -23.84 29.73
CA THR A 407 -10.06 -22.77 28.74
C THR A 407 -8.58 -22.43 28.52
N GLY A 408 -8.09 -22.64 27.31
CA GLY A 408 -6.73 -22.23 26.90
C GLY A 408 -6.75 -20.97 26.03
N THR A 409 -5.99 -19.95 26.40
CA THR A 409 -5.57 -18.89 25.45
C THR A 409 -4.42 -19.42 24.62
N ILE A 410 -4.66 -19.70 23.35
CA ILE A 410 -3.63 -20.16 22.41
C ILE A 410 -3.14 -18.96 21.63
N THR A 411 -1.88 -18.55 21.80
CA THR A 411 -1.27 -17.60 20.86
C THR A 411 -0.89 -18.38 19.61
N ALA A 412 -1.69 -18.25 18.56
CA ALA A 412 -1.32 -18.81 17.27
C ALA A 412 -0.30 -17.89 16.58
N ASP A 413 0.99 -18.18 16.76
CA ASP A 413 2.05 -17.59 15.94
C ASP A 413 1.90 -18.07 14.49
N ALA A 414 1.18 -17.31 13.69
CA ALA A 414 0.91 -17.61 12.29
C ALA A 414 2.18 -17.38 11.46
N ASN A 415 3.15 -18.29 11.58
CA ASN A 415 4.42 -18.26 10.86
C ASN A 415 4.27 -18.88 9.46
N SER A 416 3.25 -18.43 8.73
CA SER A 416 3.00 -18.84 7.35
C SER A 416 3.66 -17.82 6.42
N VAL A 417 4.63 -18.28 5.64
CA VAL A 417 5.37 -17.59 4.58
C VAL A 417 4.50 -17.11 3.40
N ASN A 418 3.18 -17.05 3.58
CA ASN A 418 2.23 -16.80 2.51
C ASN A 418 2.14 -15.28 2.26
N ASP A 419 2.68 -14.89 1.12
CA ASP A 419 2.60 -13.56 0.52
C ASP A 419 1.16 -13.00 0.61
N ASN A 420 0.98 -11.90 1.34
CA ASN A 420 -0.30 -11.24 1.52
C ASN A 420 -0.64 -10.25 0.41
N ARG A 421 0.18 -10.17 -0.66
CA ARG A 421 -0.08 -9.23 -1.75
C ARG A 421 -1.34 -9.63 -2.54
N PRO A 422 -2.21 -8.67 -2.87
CA PRO A 422 -3.33 -8.91 -3.78
C PRO A 422 -2.82 -9.23 -5.18
N PRO A 423 -3.66 -9.73 -6.12
CA PRO A 423 -3.22 -9.96 -7.49
C PRO A 423 -2.69 -8.67 -8.13
N TYR A 424 -1.44 -8.69 -8.59
CA TYR A 424 -0.77 -7.47 -9.04
C TYR A 424 0.02 -7.63 -10.34
N LYS A 425 0.33 -6.49 -10.96
CA LYS A 425 1.29 -6.32 -12.05
C LYS A 425 2.38 -5.35 -11.62
N GLU A 426 3.63 -5.67 -11.97
CA GLU A 426 4.74 -4.75 -11.74
C GLU A 426 4.73 -3.66 -12.82
N ILE A 427 4.88 -2.40 -12.40
CA ILE A 427 4.89 -1.25 -13.30
C ILE A 427 5.96 -0.25 -12.90
N VAL A 428 6.51 0.44 -13.89
CA VAL A 428 7.43 1.55 -13.63
C VAL A 428 6.62 2.81 -13.33
N TYR A 429 6.96 3.50 -12.24
CA TYR A 429 6.43 4.84 -11.93
C TYR A 429 7.42 5.91 -12.36
N ILE A 430 6.93 6.94 -13.04
CA ILE A 430 7.72 8.09 -13.49
C ILE A 430 7.10 9.41 -13.02
N GLN A 431 7.94 10.38 -12.67
CA GLN A 431 7.56 11.72 -12.26
C GLN A 431 7.92 12.74 -13.34
N TYR A 432 6.97 13.60 -13.70
CA TYR A 432 7.22 14.71 -14.63
C TYR A 432 7.94 15.87 -13.94
N GLN A 433 9.12 16.26 -14.44
CA GLN A 433 9.94 17.34 -13.88
C GLN A 433 10.17 18.52 -14.84
N GLY A 434 9.67 18.46 -16.08
CA GLY A 434 9.94 19.52 -17.06
C GLY A 434 11.00 19.12 -18.09
N VAL A 435 10.81 19.51 -19.35
CA VAL A 435 11.93 19.60 -20.30
C VAL A 435 12.57 20.98 -20.13
N ALA A 436 13.87 21.03 -19.90
CA ALA A 436 14.60 22.31 -19.93
C ALA A 436 14.63 22.84 -21.37
N ILE A 437 13.89 23.92 -21.66
CA ILE A 437 14.03 24.66 -22.92
C ILE A 437 15.00 25.80 -22.68
N SER A 438 16.00 25.91 -23.55
CA SER A 438 16.93 27.03 -23.53
C SER A 438 17.08 27.61 -24.93
N ILE A 439 17.14 28.93 -24.99
CA ILE A 439 17.42 29.70 -26.19
C ILE A 439 18.53 30.70 -25.88
N SER A 440 19.31 31.03 -26.90
CA SER A 440 20.35 32.07 -26.83
C SER A 440 20.31 32.94 -28.08
N LEU A 441 20.83 34.16 -27.98
CA LEU A 441 21.16 34.96 -29.16
C LEU A 441 22.57 34.60 -29.60
N THR A 442 22.73 34.37 -30.90
CA THR A 442 24.03 34.09 -31.53
C THR A 442 24.67 35.36 -32.12
N THR A 443 23.93 36.46 -32.10
CA THR A 443 24.29 37.81 -32.55
C THR A 443 24.38 38.77 -31.36
N ASP A 444 24.70 40.04 -31.60
CA ASP A 444 24.94 41.03 -30.53
C ASP A 444 23.65 41.58 -29.88
N GLY A 445 22.49 41.33 -30.48
CA GLY A 445 21.19 41.73 -29.97
C GLY A 445 20.89 43.22 -30.11
N SER A 446 21.54 43.93 -31.04
CA SER A 446 21.40 45.37 -31.21
C SER A 446 21.36 45.80 -32.68
N VAL A 447 20.16 46.15 -33.17
CA VAL A 447 19.97 46.73 -34.52
C VAL A 447 20.00 48.25 -34.50
N ASN A 448 20.87 48.87 -35.30
CA ASN A 448 20.91 50.33 -35.50
C ASN A 448 20.39 50.75 -36.89
N PHE A 449 19.20 51.36 -36.95
CA PHE A 449 18.61 51.87 -38.20
C PHE A 449 19.19 53.19 -38.71
N GLY A 450 20.12 53.81 -37.97
CA GLY A 450 20.77 55.06 -38.35
C GLY A 450 19.84 56.28 -38.31
N THR A 451 20.18 57.30 -39.09
CA THR A 451 19.38 58.52 -39.24
C THR A 451 18.43 58.37 -40.41
N LEU A 452 17.12 58.46 -40.13
CA LEU A 452 16.06 58.31 -41.12
C LEU A 452 15.22 59.58 -41.19
N SER A 453 14.80 59.97 -42.40
CA SER A 453 13.81 61.02 -42.60
C SER A 453 12.43 60.57 -42.09
N GLU A 454 11.50 61.52 -41.93
CA GLU A 454 10.07 61.18 -41.72
C GLU A 454 9.53 60.33 -42.87
N ASN A 455 8.51 59.51 -42.59
CA ASN A 455 7.87 58.64 -43.57
C ASN A 455 8.85 57.74 -44.37
N THR A 456 9.91 57.26 -43.73
CA THR A 456 10.95 56.41 -44.33
C THR A 456 10.88 55.01 -43.74
N THR A 457 10.98 54.00 -44.61
CA THR A 457 11.07 52.59 -44.20
C THR A 457 12.50 52.09 -44.30
N GLN A 458 12.99 51.44 -43.24
CA GLN A 458 14.29 50.76 -43.19
C GLN A 458 14.13 49.41 -42.49
N ASP A 459 14.90 48.41 -42.91
CA ASP A 459 14.93 47.09 -42.29
C ASP A 459 16.36 46.64 -41.97
N ASN A 460 16.48 45.55 -41.22
CA ASN A 460 17.76 44.94 -40.85
C ASN A 460 18.19 43.80 -41.78
N THR A 461 17.51 43.59 -42.91
CA THR A 461 17.89 42.58 -43.89
C THR A 461 19.18 42.97 -44.61
N ALA A 462 19.72 42.05 -45.43
CA ALA A 462 20.92 42.31 -46.23
C ALA A 462 20.78 43.49 -47.21
N SER A 463 19.55 43.85 -47.63
CA SER A 463 19.30 45.04 -48.45
C SER A 463 19.10 46.33 -47.66
N GLY A 464 18.91 46.23 -46.34
CA GLY A 464 18.75 47.36 -45.42
C GLY A 464 20.06 47.69 -44.72
N VAL A 465 20.07 47.67 -43.39
CA VAL A 465 21.31 47.89 -42.60
C VAL A 465 22.22 46.66 -42.49
N ASN A 466 21.80 45.50 -43.03
CA ASN A 466 22.55 44.24 -43.02
C ASN A 466 22.99 43.80 -41.61
N ASP A 467 22.03 43.75 -40.70
CA ASP A 467 22.24 43.51 -39.26
C ASP A 467 21.15 42.57 -38.72
N VAL A 468 21.13 41.34 -39.24
CA VAL A 468 20.11 40.34 -38.93
C VAL A 468 20.45 39.67 -37.61
N GLU A 469 19.50 39.70 -36.67
CA GLU A 469 19.63 39.01 -35.39
C GLU A 469 19.25 37.54 -35.51
N VAL A 470 19.90 36.66 -34.75
CA VAL A 470 19.69 35.21 -34.84
C VAL A 470 19.55 34.58 -33.45
N VAL A 471 18.40 33.93 -33.23
CA VAL A 471 18.12 33.14 -32.03
C VAL A 471 18.40 31.66 -32.28
N SER A 472 19.11 31.02 -31.35
CA SER A 472 19.38 29.58 -31.30
C SER A 472 18.44 28.91 -30.30
N VAL A 473 17.97 27.70 -30.63
CA VAL A 473 17.35 26.79 -29.66
C VAL A 473 18.39 25.78 -29.22
N ASP A 474 18.83 25.91 -27.96
CA ASP A 474 19.98 25.16 -27.43
C ASP A 474 19.53 23.84 -26.78
N SER A 475 18.30 23.76 -26.29
CA SER A 475 17.71 22.52 -25.79
C SER A 475 16.19 22.48 -25.99
N GLY A 476 15.67 21.28 -26.31
CA GLY A 476 14.24 21.03 -26.52
C GLY A 476 13.72 21.50 -27.88
N THR A 477 12.40 21.53 -28.04
CA THR A 477 11.71 22.13 -29.19
C THR A 477 10.93 23.33 -28.70
N ALA A 478 11.11 24.48 -29.36
CA ALA A 478 10.55 25.76 -28.93
C ALA A 478 9.59 26.36 -29.97
N LYS A 479 8.45 26.86 -29.49
CA LYS A 479 7.70 27.94 -30.14
C LYS A 479 8.34 29.26 -29.74
N LEU A 480 8.69 30.09 -30.72
CA LEU A 480 9.30 31.39 -30.48
C LEU A 480 8.24 32.47 -30.57
N SER A 481 8.09 33.25 -29.50
CA SER A 481 7.26 34.45 -29.49
C SER A 481 8.12 35.70 -29.35
N ILE A 482 7.63 36.83 -29.87
CA ILE A 482 8.35 38.10 -29.91
C ILE A 482 7.42 39.24 -29.50
N LYS A 483 7.94 40.16 -28.71
CA LYS A 483 7.24 41.39 -28.30
C LYS A 483 8.18 42.59 -28.35
N SER A 484 7.60 43.78 -28.45
CA SER A 484 8.34 45.03 -28.43
C SER A 484 7.76 45.99 -27.39
N THR A 485 8.59 46.87 -26.86
CA THR A 485 8.11 48.11 -26.22
C THR A 485 7.70 49.13 -27.28
N VAL A 486 7.12 50.25 -26.85
CA VAL A 486 7.07 51.47 -27.65
C VAL A 486 8.48 52.04 -27.82
N PHE A 487 8.65 52.94 -28.79
CA PHE A 487 9.89 53.69 -28.97
C PHE A 487 9.89 54.88 -28.01
N THR A 488 10.90 54.99 -27.15
CA THR A 488 11.01 56.07 -26.17
C THR A 488 12.32 56.83 -26.31
N GLN A 489 12.27 58.09 -25.89
CA GLN A 489 13.43 58.90 -25.58
C GLN A 489 13.11 59.82 -24.40
N GLY A 490 13.63 59.51 -23.22
CA GLY A 490 13.25 60.23 -21.99
C GLY A 490 11.74 60.14 -21.76
N GLY A 491 11.06 61.30 -21.74
CA GLY A 491 9.60 61.37 -21.61
C GLY A 491 8.81 61.33 -22.92
N ASN A 492 9.49 61.28 -24.08
CA ASN A 492 8.86 61.29 -25.40
C ASN A 492 8.62 59.86 -25.90
N THR A 493 7.53 59.65 -26.63
CA THR A 493 7.12 58.31 -27.09
C THR A 493 6.63 58.37 -28.54
N TRP A 494 7.15 57.48 -29.39
CA TRP A 494 6.45 57.09 -30.61
C TRP A 494 5.62 55.83 -30.35
N THR A 495 4.32 55.93 -30.58
CA THR A 495 3.38 54.82 -30.38
C THR A 495 3.49 53.81 -31.52
N LEU A 496 3.01 52.59 -31.28
CA LEU A 496 2.93 51.56 -32.31
C LEU A 496 1.58 51.64 -33.04
N GLY A 497 1.58 51.37 -34.34
CA GLY A 497 0.37 51.36 -35.16
C GLY A 497 0.47 50.43 -36.37
N ALA A 498 -0.68 50.05 -36.91
CA ALA A 498 -0.78 49.27 -38.16
C ALA A 498 -0.25 50.04 -39.40
N SER A 499 -0.16 51.37 -39.29
CA SER A 499 0.47 52.30 -40.23
C SER A 499 1.27 53.33 -39.45
N ASN A 500 2.21 54.02 -40.11
CA ASN A 500 2.86 55.19 -39.52
C ASN A 500 1.93 56.42 -39.57
N GLY A 501 2.14 57.36 -38.67
CA GLY A 501 1.33 58.58 -38.53
C GLY A 501 1.99 59.58 -37.60
N THR A 502 1.24 60.57 -37.12
CA THR A 502 1.77 61.58 -36.20
C THR A 502 2.28 60.93 -34.91
N ASN A 503 3.58 61.02 -34.64
CA ASN A 503 4.23 60.37 -33.48
C ASN A 503 3.91 58.86 -33.35
N GLN A 504 3.66 58.19 -34.47
CA GLN A 504 3.33 56.78 -34.54
C GLN A 504 4.19 56.10 -35.60
N VAL A 505 4.80 54.99 -35.23
CA VAL A 505 5.60 54.17 -36.14
C VAL A 505 4.81 52.95 -36.61
N LYS A 506 5.11 52.50 -37.83
CA LYS A 506 4.83 51.11 -38.20
C LYS A 506 6.06 50.29 -37.84
N TRP A 507 5.91 49.38 -36.88
CA TRP A 507 7.01 48.56 -36.39
C TRP A 507 6.71 47.09 -36.65
N GLU A 508 7.55 46.44 -37.43
CA GLU A 508 7.28 45.12 -37.99
C GLU A 508 8.40 44.14 -37.69
N PHE A 509 8.05 42.86 -37.61
CA PHE A 509 8.97 41.74 -37.46
C PHE A 509 8.63 40.61 -38.42
N ALA A 510 9.60 39.73 -38.68
CA ALA A 510 9.38 38.51 -39.46
C ALA A 510 10.45 37.45 -39.14
N SER A 511 10.12 36.17 -39.41
CA SER A 511 11.10 35.07 -39.45
C SER A 511 11.62 34.79 -40.87
N SER A 512 11.00 35.40 -41.88
CA SER A 512 11.39 35.36 -43.30
C SER A 512 11.34 36.75 -43.92
N THR A 513 11.91 36.93 -45.11
CA THR A 513 11.89 38.23 -45.81
C THR A 513 10.55 38.55 -46.49
N THR A 514 9.59 37.62 -46.50
CA THR A 514 8.33 37.73 -47.27
C THR A 514 7.11 38.03 -46.42
N ASN A 515 7.06 37.59 -45.15
CA ASN A 515 5.87 37.66 -44.31
C ASN A 515 6.09 38.55 -43.08
N TRP A 516 5.84 39.84 -43.25
CA TRP A 516 5.99 40.83 -42.19
C TRP A 516 4.72 40.99 -41.37
N LEU A 517 4.86 40.93 -40.04
CA LEU A 517 3.81 41.16 -39.06
C LEU A 517 4.08 42.46 -38.31
N THR A 518 3.02 43.17 -37.92
CA THR A 518 3.14 44.45 -37.20
C THR A 518 2.98 44.24 -35.70
N PHE A 519 3.85 44.85 -34.90
CA PHE A 519 3.63 45.04 -33.48
C PHE A 519 2.52 46.08 -33.29
N SER A 520 1.28 45.63 -33.11
CA SER A 520 0.13 46.51 -32.91
C SER A 520 0.05 47.09 -31.50
N SER A 521 0.61 46.40 -30.51
CA SER A 521 0.54 46.75 -29.09
C SER A 521 1.85 46.41 -28.37
N ALA A 522 2.33 47.33 -27.54
CA ALA A 522 3.54 47.10 -26.77
C ALA A 522 3.32 46.04 -25.68
N GLY A 523 4.32 45.18 -25.47
CA GLY A 523 4.28 44.10 -24.47
C GLY A 523 3.40 42.90 -24.84
N THR A 524 2.70 42.93 -25.97
CA THR A 524 1.94 41.78 -26.48
C THR A 524 2.87 40.77 -27.17
N ASP A 525 2.76 39.49 -26.82
CA ASP A 525 3.51 38.41 -27.46
C ASP A 525 2.87 38.05 -28.82
N TYR A 526 3.69 38.06 -29.88
CA TYR A 526 3.32 37.62 -31.21
C TYR A 526 4.10 36.36 -31.58
N THR A 527 3.50 35.45 -32.35
CA THR A 527 4.21 34.24 -32.80
C THR A 527 5.23 34.59 -33.88
N LEU A 528 6.51 34.35 -33.62
CA LEU A 528 7.59 34.45 -34.60
C LEU A 528 7.72 33.14 -35.38
N GLU A 529 7.77 32.02 -34.66
CA GLU A 529 7.83 30.66 -35.22
C GLU A 529 7.04 29.69 -34.35
N SER A 530 6.32 28.77 -34.98
CA SER A 530 5.47 27.80 -34.28
C SER A 530 6.25 26.61 -33.72
N SER A 531 7.36 26.22 -34.35
CA SER A 531 8.18 25.09 -33.89
C SER A 531 9.61 25.12 -34.43
N VAL A 532 10.57 25.07 -33.51
CA VAL A 532 12.00 25.07 -33.78
C VAL A 532 12.66 24.06 -32.84
N ALA A 533 13.11 22.92 -33.37
CA ALA A 533 13.83 21.93 -32.59
C ALA A 533 15.30 22.34 -32.42
N ALA A 534 15.88 22.11 -31.24
CA ALA A 534 17.34 22.18 -31.06
C ALA A 534 18.05 21.21 -32.02
N PRO A 535 19.21 21.57 -32.60
CA PRO A 535 19.97 22.81 -32.41
C PRO A 535 19.72 23.87 -33.51
N ASN A 536 18.48 24.00 -33.99
CA ASN A 536 18.18 24.91 -35.11
C ASN A 536 18.08 26.37 -34.67
N THR A 537 18.39 27.27 -35.60
CA THR A 537 18.31 28.72 -35.41
C THR A 537 17.15 29.34 -36.18
N ARG A 538 16.79 30.58 -35.82
CA ARG A 538 15.86 31.42 -36.57
C ARG A 538 16.36 32.85 -36.64
N ASN A 539 16.17 33.46 -37.80
CA ASN A 539 16.46 34.87 -38.01
C ASN A 539 15.32 35.72 -37.47
N ILE A 540 15.67 36.90 -36.96
CA ILE A 540 14.73 37.93 -36.53
C ILE A 540 14.95 39.13 -37.44
N TYR A 541 14.00 39.31 -38.36
CA TYR A 541 13.96 40.49 -39.20
C TYR A 541 13.10 41.56 -38.53
N LEU A 542 13.55 42.80 -38.59
CA LEU A 542 12.90 43.97 -38.03
C LEU A 542 12.81 45.06 -39.10
N ARG A 543 11.66 45.73 -39.18
CA ARG A 543 11.42 46.82 -40.13
C ARG A 543 10.67 47.96 -39.48
N LEU A 544 11.22 49.16 -39.62
CA LEU A 544 10.68 50.40 -39.09
C LEU A 544 10.23 51.29 -40.24
N THR A 545 8.99 51.78 -40.17
CA THR A 545 8.56 52.98 -40.89
C THR A 545 8.41 54.13 -39.90
N THR A 546 9.20 55.19 -40.09
CA THR A 546 9.25 56.36 -39.21
C THR A 546 7.94 57.16 -39.24
N PRO A 547 7.67 57.99 -38.20
CA PRO A 547 6.44 58.78 -38.12
C PRO A 547 6.25 59.75 -39.29
N SER A 548 5.01 60.19 -39.47
CA SER A 548 4.60 61.14 -40.51
C SER A 548 3.49 62.05 -39.98
N PRO A 549 3.80 63.23 -39.39
CA PRO A 549 5.13 63.73 -39.03
C PRO A 549 5.60 63.26 -37.64
N SER A 550 6.85 63.57 -37.27
CA SER A 550 7.33 63.45 -35.89
C SER A 550 7.35 64.82 -35.21
N SER A 551 7.03 64.87 -33.92
CA SER A 551 7.20 66.06 -33.08
C SER A 551 8.62 66.17 -32.49
N TRP A 552 9.46 65.15 -32.69
CA TRP A 552 10.79 65.03 -32.10
C TRP A 552 11.80 64.46 -33.11
N TYR A 553 13.01 65.03 -33.14
CA TYR A 553 14.05 64.72 -34.13
C TYR A 553 15.35 64.21 -33.50
N THR A 554 15.20 63.53 -32.37
CA THR A 554 16.25 62.94 -31.56
C THR A 554 16.26 61.42 -31.71
N ALA A 555 17.27 60.74 -31.16
CA ALA A 555 17.33 59.28 -31.21
C ALA A 555 16.27 58.64 -30.30
N PHE A 556 15.47 57.71 -30.84
CA PHE A 556 14.51 56.88 -30.11
C PHE A 556 14.97 55.42 -30.11
N SER A 557 14.61 54.68 -29.06
CA SER A 557 14.90 53.25 -28.94
C SER A 557 13.69 52.45 -28.48
N ALA A 558 13.60 51.20 -28.90
CA ALA A 558 12.65 50.21 -28.38
C ALA A 558 13.40 48.93 -27.97
N SER A 559 12.86 48.18 -27.02
CA SER A 559 13.37 46.87 -26.64
C SER A 559 12.50 45.79 -27.26
N VAL A 560 13.13 44.81 -27.91
CA VAL A 560 12.48 43.61 -28.45
C VAL A 560 12.85 42.43 -27.55
N THR A 561 11.88 41.60 -27.20
CA THR A 561 12.07 40.41 -26.35
C THR A 561 11.57 39.18 -27.10
N VAL A 562 12.42 38.15 -27.18
CA VAL A 562 12.04 36.82 -27.67
C VAL A 562 11.86 35.89 -26.48
N THR A 563 10.77 35.14 -26.47
CA THR A 563 10.46 34.14 -25.45
C THR A 563 10.30 32.78 -26.13
N ALA A 564 10.74 31.73 -25.43
CA ALA A 564 10.55 30.36 -25.86
C ALA A 564 9.44 29.72 -25.02
N SER A 565 8.47 29.14 -25.70
CA SER A 565 7.50 28.21 -25.11
C SER A 565 7.54 26.90 -25.90
N ALA A 566 6.62 25.99 -25.65
CA ALA A 566 6.55 24.71 -26.32
C ALA A 566 5.67 24.94 -27.54
N PRO A 567 5.94 24.22 -28.63
CA PRO A 567 5.07 24.19 -29.80
C PRO A 567 3.59 24.03 -29.46
#